data_AF-Q5L5M9-F1
#
_entry.id   AF-Q5L5M9-F1
#
_cell.length_a   1.000
_cell.length_b   1.000
_cell.length_c   1.000
_cell.angle_alpha   90.00
_cell.angle_beta   90.00
_cell.angle_gamma   90.00
#
_symmetry.space_group_name_H-M   'P 1'
#
loop_
_entity.id
_entity.type
_entity.pdbx_description
1 polymer ?
#
loop_
_entity_poly.entity_id
_entity_poly.type
_entity_poly.pdbx_seq_one_letter_code
_entity_poly.pdbx_strand_id
1 'polypeptide(L)'
;MLETKINTISSCMLKLLKNLFLLAFCIAAYFWIRKESIVEHWLSAKLHTQVTVGRVSPRTSGMKIRYLCIHNPMPSERFPYAMEIEYVNLRFSLISMLLSKKIEISDLLIHGANFTILPYDSQSSKTNWSLLWKNFTPEAQENRALSSSYSFSSRLDDIPVLIKRCLFVNTRIHGIKSNNKDIPYLAVPSMEFHSNISKHHSLPNLATALTSILYLAVEETLYHVNIPGDIVKTLSKQSHDYFNSAYPIFTQKEEGETTTTSKKSTDEIVEFVRELFFH
;
A
#
# COMPACT_ATOMS: atom_id res chain seq x y z
N MET A 1 9.44 56.55 -30.21
CA MET A 1 10.49 55.85 -29.44
C MET A 1 9.92 55.02 -28.27
N LEU A 2 8.85 55.48 -27.60
CA LEU A 2 8.17 54.72 -26.53
C LEU A 2 7.40 53.49 -27.06
N GLU A 3 6.65 53.65 -28.16
CA GLU A 3 5.92 52.56 -28.84
C GLU A 3 6.81 51.41 -29.31
N THR A 4 7.99 51.73 -29.83
CA THR A 4 8.95 50.75 -30.32
C THR A 4 9.52 49.89 -29.20
N LYS A 5 9.72 50.46 -27.99
CA LYS A 5 10.16 49.70 -26.81
C LYS A 5 9.07 48.77 -26.27
N ILE A 6 7.81 49.21 -26.25
CA ILE A 6 6.67 48.39 -25.79
C ILE A 6 6.44 47.17 -26.70
N ASN A 7 6.49 47.36 -28.02
CA ASN A 7 6.33 46.26 -28.98
C ASN A 7 7.47 45.23 -28.89
N THR A 8 8.69 45.68 -28.57
CA THR A 8 9.85 44.79 -28.41
C THR A 8 9.76 43.97 -27.12
N ILE A 9 9.30 44.58 -26.01
CA ILE A 9 9.07 43.88 -24.73
C ILE A 9 7.94 42.86 -24.86
N SER A 10 6.83 43.21 -25.52
CA SER A 10 5.71 42.30 -25.77
C SER A 10 6.13 41.09 -26.63
N SER A 11 6.99 41.30 -27.63
CA SER A 11 7.53 40.21 -28.46
C SER A 11 8.47 39.29 -27.68
N CYS A 12 9.30 39.85 -26.78
CA CYS A 12 10.18 39.08 -25.89
C CYS A 12 9.38 38.23 -24.89
N MET A 13 8.37 38.81 -24.24
CA MET A 13 7.51 38.10 -23.28
C MET A 13 6.70 36.98 -23.94
N LEU A 14 6.20 37.19 -25.16
CA LEU A 14 5.48 36.16 -25.90
C LEU A 14 6.39 34.97 -26.27
N LYS A 15 7.65 35.23 -26.66
CA LYS A 15 8.63 34.17 -26.92
C LYS A 15 8.96 33.37 -25.65
N LEU A 16 9.12 34.05 -24.51
CA LEU A 16 9.33 33.40 -23.22
C LEU A 16 8.15 32.51 -22.85
N LEU A 17 6.91 33.02 -22.96
CA LEU A 17 5.70 32.27 -22.64
C LEU A 17 5.56 31.02 -23.53
N LYS A 18 5.82 31.15 -24.83
CA LYS A 18 5.83 30.01 -25.77
C LYS A 18 6.86 28.96 -25.40
N ASN A 19 8.07 29.37 -25.02
CA ASN A 19 9.12 28.44 -24.61
C ASN A 19 8.78 27.73 -23.30
N LEU A 20 8.21 28.44 -22.33
CA LEU A 20 7.74 27.84 -21.07
C LEU A 20 6.59 26.85 -21.30
N PHE A 21 5.65 27.20 -22.18
CA PHE A 21 4.57 26.30 -22.56
C PHE A 21 5.10 25.03 -23.24
N LEU A 22 6.03 25.17 -24.18
CA LEU A 22 6.66 24.03 -24.85
C LEU A 22 7.42 23.16 -23.85
N LEU A 23 8.16 23.76 -22.92
CA LEU A 23 8.87 23.03 -21.87
C LEU A 23 7.90 22.25 -20.98
N ALA A 24 6.83 22.89 -20.51
CA ALA A 24 5.80 22.24 -19.70
C ALA A 24 5.13 21.08 -20.45
N PHE A 25 4.85 21.26 -21.75
CA PHE A 25 4.32 20.21 -22.61
C PHE A 25 5.30 19.03 -22.76
N CYS A 26 6.58 19.30 -23.01
CA CYS A 26 7.62 18.26 -23.09
C CYS A 26 7.74 17.47 -21.78
N ILE A 27 7.67 18.16 -20.64
CA ILE A 27 7.69 17.52 -19.31
C ILE A 27 6.46 16.63 -19.13
N ALA A 28 5.26 17.15 -19.42
CA ALA A 28 4.03 16.37 -19.32
C ALA A 28 4.03 15.14 -20.24
N ALA A 29 4.51 15.30 -21.48
CA ALA A 29 4.66 14.20 -22.44
C ALA A 29 5.66 13.15 -21.94
N TYR A 30 6.79 13.58 -21.38
CA TYR A 30 7.78 12.67 -20.78
C TYR A 30 7.16 11.84 -19.66
N PHE A 31 6.48 12.49 -18.70
CA PHE A 31 5.79 11.79 -17.61
C PHE A 31 4.71 10.85 -18.14
N TRP A 32 3.96 11.25 -19.18
CA TRP A 32 2.92 10.42 -19.77
C TRP A 32 3.46 9.11 -20.36
N ILE A 33 4.63 9.18 -21.00
CA ILE A 33 5.30 8.02 -21.62
C ILE A 33 5.98 7.14 -20.56
N ARG A 34 6.49 7.72 -19.48
CA ARG A 34 7.32 7.02 -18.47
C ARG A 34 6.61 6.66 -17.17
N LYS A 35 5.36 7.07 -16.97
CA LYS A 35 4.61 6.90 -15.70
C LYS A 35 4.66 5.46 -15.15
N GLU A 36 4.55 4.43 -15.99
CA GLU A 36 4.64 3.04 -15.56
C GLU A 36 5.99 2.73 -14.94
N SER A 37 7.09 3.01 -15.66
CA SER A 37 8.45 2.80 -15.18
C SER A 37 8.78 3.64 -13.94
N ILE A 38 8.23 4.84 -13.82
CA ILE A 38 8.41 5.69 -12.63
C ILE A 38 7.76 5.05 -11.40
N VAL A 39 6.51 4.60 -11.53
CA VAL A 39 5.80 3.92 -10.44
C VAL A 39 6.49 2.60 -10.09
N GLU A 40 6.91 1.84 -11.09
CA GLU A 40 7.65 0.59 -10.90
C GLU A 40 8.96 0.79 -10.14
N HIS A 41 9.77 1.76 -10.57
CA HIS A 41 11.05 2.07 -9.93
C HIS A 41 10.85 2.57 -8.50
N TRP A 42 9.88 3.47 -8.28
CA TRP A 42 9.58 3.97 -6.95
C TRP A 42 9.10 2.85 -6.01
N LEU A 43 8.15 2.03 -6.44
CA LEU A 43 7.67 0.89 -5.64
C LEU A 43 8.78 -0.14 -5.39
N SER A 44 9.61 -0.44 -6.40
CA SER A 44 10.73 -1.39 -6.24
C SER A 44 11.75 -0.88 -5.23
N ALA A 45 12.04 0.43 -5.27
CA ALA A 45 12.94 1.07 -4.32
C ALA A 45 12.36 1.06 -2.89
N LYS A 46 11.06 1.33 -2.73
CA LYS A 46 10.41 1.33 -1.41
C LYS A 46 10.21 -0.08 -0.83
N LEU A 47 9.94 -1.06 -1.68
CA LEU A 47 9.70 -2.45 -1.27
C LEU A 47 10.97 -3.31 -1.21
N HIS A 48 12.10 -2.80 -1.72
CA HIS A 48 13.37 -3.52 -1.81
C HIS A 48 13.24 -4.88 -2.52
N THR A 49 12.34 -4.95 -3.48
CA THR A 49 12.11 -6.11 -4.33
C THR A 49 11.66 -5.63 -5.70
N GLN A 50 11.83 -6.46 -6.73
CA GLN A 50 11.35 -6.10 -8.06
C GLN A 50 9.83 -6.03 -8.07
N VAL A 51 9.33 -4.89 -8.55
CA VAL A 51 7.90 -4.69 -8.81
C VAL A 51 7.73 -4.63 -10.32
N THR A 52 6.59 -5.09 -10.82
CA THR A 52 6.18 -4.89 -12.21
C THR A 52 4.86 -4.17 -12.23
N VAL A 53 4.80 -3.09 -13.00
CA VAL A 53 3.59 -2.29 -13.16
C VAL A 53 3.14 -2.39 -14.63
N GLY A 54 1.90 -2.81 -14.83
CA GLY A 54 1.24 -2.79 -16.12
C GLY A 54 0.82 -1.37 -16.48
N ARG A 55 -0.47 -1.12 -16.74
CA ARG A 55 -0.93 0.19 -17.22
C ARG A 55 -1.31 1.12 -16.08
N VAL A 56 -0.75 2.33 -16.05
CA VAL A 56 -1.18 3.40 -15.14
C VAL A 56 -2.08 4.37 -15.89
N SER A 57 -3.25 4.69 -15.36
CA SER A 57 -4.23 5.60 -15.95
C SER A 57 -4.57 6.70 -14.95
N PRO A 58 -3.80 7.80 -14.93
CA PRO A 58 -4.06 8.93 -14.05
C PRO A 58 -5.33 9.67 -14.48
N ARG A 59 -6.07 10.19 -13.51
CA ARG A 59 -7.27 11.03 -13.68
C ARG A 59 -7.22 12.17 -12.66
N THR A 60 -8.03 13.20 -12.88
CA THR A 60 -8.12 14.32 -11.92
C THR A 60 -8.73 13.93 -10.57
N SER A 61 -9.59 12.92 -10.59
CA SER A 61 -10.32 12.39 -9.44
C SER A 61 -9.79 11.03 -8.96
N GLY A 62 -8.57 10.63 -9.35
CA GLY A 62 -8.03 9.34 -8.96
C GLY A 62 -6.98 8.77 -9.91
N MET A 63 -6.56 7.53 -9.65
CA MET A 63 -5.61 6.80 -10.47
C MET A 63 -6.03 5.34 -10.55
N LYS A 64 -5.91 4.75 -11.74
CA LYS A 64 -6.11 3.31 -11.93
C LYS A 64 -4.79 2.66 -12.33
N ILE A 65 -4.44 1.56 -11.70
CA ILE A 65 -3.31 0.72 -12.08
C ILE A 65 -3.87 -0.64 -12.48
N ARG A 66 -3.52 -1.12 -13.65
CA ARG A 66 -3.84 -2.48 -14.11
C ARG A 66 -2.58 -3.30 -14.05
N TYR A 67 -2.69 -4.48 -13.44
CA TYR A 67 -1.59 -5.42 -13.25
C TYR A 67 -0.45 -4.83 -12.41
N LEU A 68 -0.38 -5.24 -11.15
CA LEU A 68 0.70 -4.87 -10.24
C LEU A 68 1.24 -6.15 -9.60
N CYS A 69 2.52 -6.44 -9.81
CA CYS A 69 3.14 -7.64 -9.26
C CYS A 69 4.33 -7.28 -8.38
N ILE A 70 4.39 -7.88 -7.20
CA ILE A 70 5.58 -7.92 -6.34
C ILE A 70 6.26 -9.26 -6.59
N HIS A 71 7.50 -9.23 -7.08
CA HIS A 71 8.27 -10.45 -7.32
C HIS A 71 8.64 -11.10 -6.01
N ASN A 72 8.68 -12.43 -6.05
CA ASN A 72 9.10 -13.21 -4.90
C ASN A 72 10.62 -13.07 -4.72
N PRO A 73 11.13 -12.72 -3.52
CA PRO A 73 12.56 -12.73 -3.24
C PRO A 73 13.20 -14.12 -3.43
N MET A 74 12.39 -15.17 -3.30
CA MET A 74 12.74 -16.55 -3.62
C MET A 74 11.87 -17.04 -4.77
N PRO A 75 12.21 -16.68 -6.02
CA PRO A 75 11.39 -17.07 -7.16
C PRO A 75 11.40 -18.59 -7.32
N SER A 76 10.23 -19.15 -7.57
CA SER A 76 10.07 -20.53 -8.03
C SER A 76 9.41 -20.50 -9.41
N GLU A 77 9.66 -21.51 -10.24
CA GLU A 77 9.02 -21.60 -11.57
C GLU A 77 7.49 -21.58 -11.47
N ARG A 78 6.94 -22.22 -10.43
CA ARG A 78 5.49 -22.27 -10.18
C ARG A 78 4.94 -20.96 -9.62
N PHE A 79 5.72 -20.23 -8.83
CA PHE A 79 5.30 -19.02 -8.12
C PHE A 79 6.36 -17.91 -8.22
N PRO A 80 6.38 -17.18 -9.36
CA PRO A 80 7.35 -16.09 -9.58
C PRO A 80 7.03 -14.83 -8.76
N TYR A 81 5.76 -14.64 -8.38
CA TYR A 81 5.29 -13.45 -7.66
C TYR A 81 4.92 -13.78 -6.22
N ALA A 82 5.28 -12.89 -5.29
CA ALA A 82 4.77 -12.93 -3.92
C ALA A 82 3.32 -12.40 -3.87
N MET A 83 3.03 -11.38 -4.67
CA MET A 83 1.68 -10.83 -4.82
C MET A 83 1.46 -10.39 -6.26
N GLU A 84 0.26 -10.68 -6.77
CA GLU A 84 -0.23 -10.21 -8.07
C GLU A 84 -1.58 -9.53 -7.86
N ILE A 85 -1.80 -8.38 -8.49
CA ILE A 85 -3.07 -7.65 -8.42
C ILE A 85 -3.55 -7.35 -9.84
N GLU A 86 -4.76 -7.78 -10.16
CA GLU A 86 -5.37 -7.50 -11.47
C GLU A 86 -5.62 -5.99 -11.64
N TYR A 87 -6.16 -5.34 -10.61
CA TYR A 87 -6.60 -3.95 -10.71
C TYR A 87 -6.57 -3.19 -9.38
N VAL A 88 -5.94 -2.01 -9.37
CA VAL A 88 -5.95 -1.04 -8.26
C VAL A 88 -6.66 0.24 -8.72
N ASN A 89 -7.54 0.77 -7.88
CA ASN A 89 -8.26 2.01 -8.13
C ASN A 89 -8.19 2.91 -6.90
N LEU A 90 -7.46 4.01 -7.05
CA LEU A 90 -7.30 5.04 -6.06
C LEU A 90 -8.27 6.17 -6.38
N ARG A 91 -9.06 6.58 -5.39
CA ARG A 91 -9.95 7.74 -5.49
C ARG A 91 -9.42 8.85 -4.60
N PHE A 92 -9.14 10.01 -5.21
CA PHE A 92 -8.66 11.21 -4.53
C PHE A 92 -9.11 12.45 -5.30
N SER A 93 -9.02 13.63 -4.71
CA SER A 93 -9.26 14.89 -5.42
C SER A 93 -7.97 15.69 -5.50
N LEU A 94 -7.41 15.86 -6.71
CA LEU A 94 -6.20 16.67 -6.91
C LEU A 94 -6.36 18.08 -6.34
N ILE A 95 -7.54 18.68 -6.52
CA ILE A 95 -7.84 20.03 -6.03
C ILE A 95 -7.78 20.05 -4.49
N SER A 96 -8.38 19.07 -3.83
CA SER A 96 -8.36 18.96 -2.37
C SER A 96 -6.95 18.73 -1.83
N MET A 97 -6.14 17.93 -2.53
CA MET A 97 -4.75 17.66 -2.14
C MET A 97 -3.86 18.89 -2.25
N LEU A 98 -4.02 19.69 -3.32
CA LEU A 98 -3.28 20.94 -3.50
C LEU A 98 -3.57 21.95 -2.38
N LEU A 99 -4.81 21.99 -1.87
CA LEU A 99 -5.23 22.93 -0.82
C LEU A 99 -4.85 22.46 0.60
N SER A 100 -4.89 21.15 0.85
CA SER A 100 -4.79 20.57 2.20
C SER A 100 -3.38 20.24 2.66
N LYS A 101 -2.36 20.42 1.79
CA LYS A 101 -0.95 20.04 2.04
C LYS A 101 -0.75 18.58 2.51
N LYS A 102 -1.75 17.72 2.29
CA LYS A 102 -1.74 16.29 2.59
C LYS A 102 -2.31 15.51 1.41
N ILE A 103 -1.95 14.24 1.32
CA ILE A 103 -2.56 13.32 0.36
C ILE A 103 -3.79 12.70 0.99
N GLU A 104 -4.96 12.94 0.43
CA GLU A 104 -6.22 12.37 0.92
C GLU A 104 -6.79 11.42 -0.13
N ILE A 105 -6.77 10.13 0.20
CA ILE A 105 -7.33 9.04 -0.60
C ILE A 105 -8.63 8.60 0.08
N SER A 106 -9.76 8.78 -0.61
CA SER A 106 -11.06 8.36 -0.07
C SER A 106 -11.19 6.84 -0.09
N ASP A 107 -10.77 6.22 -1.19
CA ASP A 107 -10.87 4.79 -1.41
C ASP A 107 -9.64 4.27 -2.15
N LEU A 108 -9.02 3.24 -1.59
CA LEU A 108 -8.04 2.39 -2.24
C LEU A 108 -8.68 1.02 -2.49
N LEU A 109 -9.16 0.78 -3.71
CA LEU A 109 -9.81 -0.48 -4.08
C LEU A 109 -8.82 -1.38 -4.81
N ILE A 110 -8.63 -2.59 -4.30
CA ILE A 110 -7.73 -3.61 -4.83
C ILE A 110 -8.57 -4.81 -5.24
N HIS A 111 -8.58 -5.15 -6.53
CA HIS A 111 -9.39 -6.22 -7.07
C HIS A 111 -8.51 -7.37 -7.57
N GLY A 112 -8.89 -8.60 -7.24
CA GLY A 112 -8.23 -9.80 -7.73
C GLY A 112 -6.80 -9.91 -7.22
N ALA A 113 -6.55 -9.57 -5.95
CA ALA A 113 -5.24 -9.76 -5.35
C ALA A 113 -4.98 -11.26 -5.16
N ASN A 114 -3.80 -11.73 -5.51
CA ASN A 114 -3.38 -13.12 -5.40
C ASN A 114 -2.11 -13.17 -4.56
N PHE A 115 -2.21 -13.70 -3.35
CA PHE A 115 -1.10 -13.81 -2.41
C PHE A 115 -0.50 -15.21 -2.46
N THR A 116 0.81 -15.25 -2.65
CA THR A 116 1.61 -16.47 -2.62
C THR A 116 2.29 -16.61 -1.27
N ILE A 117 2.03 -17.73 -0.59
CA ILE A 117 2.70 -18.09 0.66
C ILE A 117 3.60 -19.31 0.43
N LEU A 118 4.91 -19.13 0.54
CA LEU A 118 5.90 -20.21 0.44
C LEU A 118 6.70 -20.33 1.73
N PRO A 119 7.09 -21.54 2.16
CA PRO A 119 7.94 -21.70 3.33
C PRO A 119 9.34 -21.17 3.02
N TYR A 120 9.90 -20.35 3.91
CA TYR A 120 11.26 -19.85 3.78
C TYR A 120 12.30 -20.86 4.28
N ASP A 121 11.98 -21.56 5.37
CA ASP A 121 12.84 -22.54 6.01
C ASP A 121 11.95 -23.71 6.50
N SER A 122 12.39 -24.95 6.27
CA SER A 122 11.66 -26.17 6.62
C SER A 122 11.45 -26.33 8.13
N GLN A 123 12.29 -25.67 8.94
CA GLN A 123 12.23 -25.75 10.41
C GLN A 123 11.54 -24.56 11.07
N SER A 124 11.13 -23.53 10.30
CA SER A 124 10.51 -22.33 10.86
C SER A 124 9.11 -22.11 10.30
N SER A 125 8.32 -21.32 11.00
CA SER A 125 7.01 -20.87 10.51
C SER A 125 7.11 -19.71 9.51
N LYS A 126 8.32 -19.23 9.20
CA LYS A 126 8.55 -18.08 8.33
C LYS A 126 8.21 -18.38 6.88
N THR A 127 7.67 -17.37 6.20
CA THR A 127 7.32 -17.47 4.78
C THR A 127 8.23 -16.58 3.92
N ASN A 128 8.05 -16.61 2.61
CA ASN A 128 8.69 -15.67 1.68
C ASN A 128 8.47 -14.19 2.06
N TRP A 129 7.36 -13.86 2.74
CA TRP A 129 7.08 -12.50 3.21
C TRP A 129 8.04 -12.02 4.30
N SER A 130 8.57 -12.93 5.13
CA SER A 130 9.57 -12.61 6.15
C SER A 130 10.82 -11.96 5.56
N LEU A 131 11.20 -12.32 4.33
CA LEU A 131 12.32 -11.70 3.63
C LEU A 131 12.03 -10.25 3.23
N LEU A 132 10.79 -9.97 2.85
CA LEU A 132 10.35 -8.62 2.54
C LEU A 132 10.33 -7.78 3.82
N TRP A 133 9.80 -8.32 4.93
CA TRP A 133 9.66 -7.62 6.20
C TRP A 133 10.98 -7.24 6.86
N LYS A 134 12.04 -8.03 6.67
CA LYS A 134 13.39 -7.69 7.14
C LYS A 134 13.88 -6.33 6.63
N ASN A 135 13.39 -5.84 5.49
CA ASN A 135 13.78 -4.55 4.94
C ASN A 135 13.13 -3.34 5.63
N PHE A 136 12.12 -3.58 6.47
CA PHE A 136 11.33 -2.54 7.13
C PHE A 136 11.49 -2.52 8.64
N THR A 137 12.26 -3.46 9.22
CA THR A 137 12.54 -3.45 10.66
C THR A 137 13.58 -2.38 11.03
N PRO A 138 13.52 -1.82 12.26
CA PRO A 138 14.43 -0.74 12.69
C PRO A 138 15.92 -1.08 12.55
N GLU A 139 16.31 -2.33 12.82
CA GLU A 139 17.70 -2.82 12.68
C GLU A 139 18.24 -2.69 11.25
N ALA A 140 17.37 -2.76 10.23
CA ALA A 140 17.75 -2.56 8.84
C ALA A 140 17.84 -1.07 8.45
N GLN A 141 17.14 -0.18 9.18
CA GLN A 141 17.17 1.26 8.94
C GLN A 141 18.43 1.93 9.50
N GLU A 142 18.92 1.50 10.67
CA GLU A 142 20.18 1.99 11.24
C GLU A 142 21.39 1.69 10.33
N ASN A 143 21.43 0.50 9.73
CA ASN A 143 22.49 0.10 8.80
C ASN A 143 22.46 0.84 7.45
N ARG A 144 21.33 1.48 7.09
CA ARG A 144 21.19 2.24 5.83
C ARG A 144 21.50 3.73 5.96
N ALA A 145 21.63 4.26 7.17
CA ALA A 145 22.09 5.63 7.39
C ALA A 145 23.51 5.88 6.80
N LEU A 146 24.27 4.82 6.55
CA LEU A 146 25.63 4.85 5.99
C LEU A 146 25.72 4.66 4.47
N SER A 147 24.62 4.33 3.77
CA SER A 147 24.62 4.08 2.31
C SER A 147 23.75 5.10 1.56
N SER A 148 24.20 6.35 1.56
CA SER A 148 23.66 7.41 0.71
C SER A 148 24.27 7.35 -0.69
N SER A 149 23.67 6.54 -1.58
CA SER A 149 23.87 6.72 -3.02
C SER A 149 22.54 6.61 -3.76
N TYR A 150 22.10 7.76 -4.28
CA TYR A 150 20.99 7.94 -5.23
C TYR A 150 19.61 7.40 -4.81
N SER A 151 19.10 7.81 -3.64
CA SER A 151 17.65 7.83 -3.46
C SER A 151 17.12 9.18 -3.98
N PHE A 152 16.16 9.14 -4.89
CA PHE A 152 15.30 10.28 -5.19
C PHE A 152 14.47 10.57 -3.92
N SER A 153 15.09 11.13 -2.88
CA SER A 153 14.41 11.65 -1.69
C SER A 153 13.65 12.91 -2.13
N SER A 154 12.48 12.67 -2.70
CA SER A 154 11.58 13.74 -3.09
C SER A 154 10.86 14.21 -1.84
N ARG A 155 10.69 15.53 -1.69
CA ARG A 155 9.84 16.14 -0.64
C ARG A 155 8.41 15.57 -0.56
N LEU A 156 8.00 14.76 -1.54
CA LEU A 156 6.73 14.03 -1.57
C LEU A 156 6.71 12.87 -0.57
N ASP A 157 7.86 12.29 -0.21
CA ASP A 157 7.97 11.17 0.72
C ASP A 157 7.65 11.55 2.16
N ASP A 158 7.64 12.85 2.51
CA ASP A 158 7.28 13.35 3.84
C ASP A 158 5.84 13.89 3.91
N ILE A 159 5.10 13.87 2.79
CA ILE A 159 3.73 14.40 2.78
C ILE A 159 2.83 13.44 3.57
N PRO A 160 2.09 13.95 4.58
CA PRO A 160 1.16 13.13 5.34
C PRO A 160 0.06 12.59 4.43
N VAL A 161 -0.26 11.31 4.60
CA VAL A 161 -1.22 10.57 3.80
C VAL A 161 -2.34 10.06 4.69
N LEU A 162 -3.57 10.28 4.25
CA LEU A 162 -4.78 9.72 4.85
C LEU A 162 -5.47 8.84 3.81
N ILE A 163 -5.56 7.53 4.08
CA ILE A 163 -6.31 6.57 3.26
C ILE A 163 -7.56 6.15 4.03
N LYS A 164 -8.69 6.82 3.80
CA LYS A 164 -9.89 6.64 4.63
C LYS A 164 -10.35 5.19 4.66
N ARG A 165 -10.35 4.53 3.49
CA ARG A 165 -10.72 3.13 3.32
C ARG A 165 -9.82 2.45 2.30
N CYS A 166 -9.37 1.24 2.61
CA CYS A 166 -8.79 0.30 1.68
C CYS A 166 -9.65 -0.97 1.65
N LEU A 167 -10.00 -1.44 0.45
CA LEU A 167 -10.82 -2.62 0.26
C LEU A 167 -10.17 -3.54 -0.77
N PHE A 168 -9.82 -4.74 -0.33
CA PHE A 168 -9.48 -5.85 -1.19
C PHE A 168 -10.76 -6.61 -1.53
N VAL A 169 -10.96 -6.93 -2.80
CA VAL A 169 -12.12 -7.68 -3.30
C VAL A 169 -11.63 -8.89 -4.09
N ASN A 170 -12.23 -10.05 -3.82
CA ASN A 170 -11.91 -11.31 -4.48
C ASN A 170 -10.40 -11.63 -4.36
N THR A 171 -9.90 -11.61 -3.13
CA THR A 171 -8.53 -11.99 -2.83
C THR A 171 -8.40 -13.50 -2.89
N ARG A 172 -7.31 -13.98 -3.47
CA ARG A 172 -6.99 -15.40 -3.62
C ARG A 172 -5.70 -15.68 -2.88
N ILE A 173 -5.64 -16.84 -2.24
CA ILE A 173 -4.47 -17.27 -1.47
C ILE A 173 -4.05 -18.63 -1.99
N HIS A 174 -2.77 -18.76 -2.31
CA HIS A 174 -2.18 -19.99 -2.80
C HIS A 174 -0.74 -20.14 -2.30
N GLY A 175 -0.16 -21.32 -2.53
CA GLY A 175 1.23 -21.62 -2.21
C GLY A 175 1.38 -22.95 -1.51
N ILE A 176 2.42 -23.09 -0.71
CA ILE A 176 2.85 -24.37 -0.10
C ILE A 176 3.08 -24.14 1.40
N LYS A 177 2.67 -25.09 2.23
CA LYS A 177 2.94 -25.10 3.68
C LYS A 177 4.33 -25.68 3.96
N SER A 178 4.87 -25.47 5.17
CA SER A 178 6.17 -26.01 5.59
C SER A 178 6.28 -27.54 5.50
N ASN A 179 5.17 -28.26 5.58
CA ASN A 179 5.10 -29.71 5.39
C ASN A 179 5.00 -30.14 3.92
N ASN A 180 5.31 -29.25 2.98
CA ASN A 180 5.26 -29.46 1.53
C ASN A 180 3.86 -29.81 0.97
N LYS A 181 2.79 -29.53 1.73
CA LYS A 181 1.42 -29.64 1.24
C LYS A 181 0.98 -28.33 0.61
N ASP A 182 0.31 -28.42 -0.55
CA ASP A 182 -0.31 -27.26 -1.17
C ASP A 182 -1.33 -26.63 -0.21
N ILE A 183 -1.34 -25.29 -0.16
CA ILE A 183 -2.41 -24.53 0.48
C ILE A 183 -3.65 -24.70 -0.40
N PRO A 184 -4.77 -25.21 0.13
CA PRO A 184 -5.99 -25.32 -0.66
C PRO A 184 -6.37 -23.94 -1.15
N TYR A 185 -6.78 -23.85 -2.42
CA TYR A 185 -7.21 -22.59 -3.01
C TYR A 185 -8.28 -21.95 -2.13
N LEU A 186 -7.97 -20.78 -1.60
CA LEU A 186 -8.86 -20.02 -0.73
C LEU A 186 -9.14 -18.67 -1.36
N ALA A 187 -10.42 -18.39 -1.59
CA ALA A 187 -10.89 -17.08 -2.01
C ALA A 187 -11.49 -16.36 -0.80
N VAL A 188 -10.90 -15.22 -0.46
CA VAL A 188 -11.41 -14.29 0.55
C VAL A 188 -12.23 -13.22 -0.18
N PRO A 189 -13.56 -13.18 0.00
CA PRO A 189 -14.42 -12.27 -0.76
C PRO A 189 -14.06 -10.80 -0.58
N SER A 190 -13.70 -10.41 0.65
CA SER A 190 -13.32 -9.05 0.98
C SER A 190 -12.41 -8.97 2.21
N MET A 191 -11.41 -8.10 2.16
CA MET A 191 -10.64 -7.64 3.33
C MET A 191 -10.70 -6.11 3.35
N GLU A 192 -11.12 -5.52 4.45
CA GLU A 192 -11.38 -4.07 4.52
C GLU A 192 -10.62 -3.44 5.69
N PHE A 193 -9.94 -2.34 5.41
CA PHE A 193 -9.12 -1.60 6.36
C PHE A 193 -9.51 -0.12 6.36
N HIS A 194 -9.68 0.45 7.54
CA HIS A 194 -10.06 1.85 7.73
C HIS A 194 -8.94 2.61 8.42
N SER A 195 -8.68 3.86 8.02
CA SER A 195 -7.73 4.70 8.76
C SER A 195 -8.20 4.91 10.20
N ASN A 196 -7.31 4.67 11.15
CA ASN A 196 -7.50 5.03 12.55
C ASN A 196 -7.04 6.48 12.76
N ILE A 197 -7.99 7.42 12.76
CA ILE A 197 -7.70 8.85 12.98
C ILE A 197 -7.80 9.15 14.47
N SER A 198 -6.83 8.65 15.24
CA SER A 198 -6.64 9.07 16.62
C SER A 198 -6.05 10.48 16.65
N LYS A 199 -6.53 11.34 17.56
CA LYS A 199 -6.00 12.72 17.72
C LYS A 199 -4.53 12.75 18.18
N HIS A 200 -3.99 11.61 18.62
CA HIS A 200 -2.66 11.52 19.23
C HIS A 200 -1.57 11.03 18.28
N HIS A 201 -1.93 10.53 17.09
CA HIS A 201 -0.95 10.05 16.11
C HIS A 201 -0.86 10.98 14.90
N SER A 202 0.37 11.32 14.52
CA SER A 202 0.64 11.98 13.24
C SER A 202 0.28 11.04 12.10
N LEU A 203 -0.26 11.57 11.00
CA LEU A 203 -0.53 10.77 9.81
C LEU A 203 0.76 10.15 9.25
N PRO A 204 0.72 8.90 8.74
CA PRO A 204 1.86 8.28 8.11
C PRO A 204 2.19 8.99 6.81
N ASN A 205 3.44 8.86 6.36
CA ASN A 205 3.78 9.21 4.98
C ASN A 205 3.33 8.10 4.01
N LEU A 206 3.50 8.32 2.70
CA LEU A 206 2.98 7.41 1.67
C LEU A 206 3.63 6.03 1.74
N ALA A 207 4.94 5.96 1.98
CA ALA A 207 5.65 4.69 2.08
C ALA A 207 5.16 3.87 3.28
N THR A 208 5.08 4.49 4.46
CA THR A 208 4.57 3.85 5.67
C THR A 208 3.12 3.41 5.50
N ALA A 209 2.25 4.26 4.95
CA ALA A 209 0.84 3.92 4.75
C ALA A 209 0.66 2.70 3.83
N LEU A 210 1.37 2.64 2.70
CA LEU A 210 1.29 1.52 1.77
C LEU A 210 1.89 0.24 2.35
N THR A 211 3.02 0.33 3.04
CA THR A 211 3.63 -0.83 3.71
C THR A 211 2.73 -1.36 4.81
N SER A 212 2.09 -0.50 5.61
CA SER A 212 1.16 -0.92 6.66
C SER A 212 -0.07 -1.62 6.10
N ILE A 213 -0.68 -1.10 5.02
CA ILE A 213 -1.81 -1.77 4.35
C ILE A 213 -1.39 -3.12 3.78
N LEU A 214 -0.23 -3.17 3.12
CA LEU A 214 0.29 -4.42 2.56
C LEU A 214 0.55 -5.45 3.67
N TYR A 215 1.15 -5.01 4.79
CA TYR A 215 1.40 -5.87 5.94
C TYR A 215 0.09 -6.44 6.52
N LEU A 216 -0.92 -5.60 6.74
CA LEU A 216 -2.23 -6.04 7.25
C LEU A 216 -2.92 -7.02 6.30
N ALA A 217 -2.86 -6.78 5.00
CA ALA A 217 -3.43 -7.71 4.01
C ALA A 217 -2.73 -9.07 4.04
N VAL A 218 -1.41 -9.11 4.19
CA VAL A 218 -0.64 -10.35 4.33
C VAL A 218 -0.92 -11.02 5.68
N GLU A 219 -1.00 -10.24 6.76
CA GLU A 219 -1.33 -10.73 8.09
C GLU A 219 -2.70 -11.43 8.04
N GLU A 220 -3.76 -10.76 7.60
CA GLU A 220 -5.11 -11.33 7.48
C GLU A 220 -5.15 -12.56 6.55
N THR A 221 -4.42 -12.53 5.44
CA THR A 221 -4.21 -13.69 4.55
C THR A 221 -3.65 -14.90 5.29
N LEU A 222 -2.61 -14.72 6.11
CA LEU A 222 -1.98 -15.79 6.90
C LEU A 222 -2.93 -16.37 7.94
N TYR A 223 -3.77 -15.55 8.55
CA TYR A 223 -4.82 -16.02 9.46
C TYR A 223 -5.84 -16.90 8.72
N HIS A 224 -6.30 -16.49 7.54
CA HIS A 224 -7.24 -17.28 6.73
C HIS A 224 -6.73 -18.67 6.36
N VAL A 225 -5.41 -18.85 6.18
CA VAL A 225 -4.80 -20.15 5.87
C VAL A 225 -4.22 -20.88 7.09
N ASN A 226 -4.44 -20.34 8.30
CA ASN A 226 -3.96 -20.85 9.58
C ASN A 226 -2.43 -21.06 9.62
N ILE A 227 -1.67 -20.03 9.20
CA ILE A 227 -0.20 -20.02 9.25
C ILE A 227 0.24 -18.95 10.27
N PRO A 228 0.78 -19.35 11.45
CA PRO A 228 1.06 -18.43 12.55
C PRO A 228 2.34 -17.58 12.39
N GLY A 229 3.04 -17.67 11.26
CA GLY A 229 4.50 -17.62 11.26
C GLY A 229 5.23 -16.39 10.73
N ASP A 230 4.52 -15.37 10.23
CA ASP A 230 5.17 -14.19 9.64
C ASP A 230 4.81 -12.84 10.30
N ILE A 231 4.25 -12.90 11.52
CA ILE A 231 3.83 -11.69 12.24
C ILE A 231 5.06 -11.03 12.90
N VAL A 232 5.68 -10.11 12.18
CA VAL A 232 6.63 -9.14 12.75
C VAL A 232 5.93 -8.15 13.69
N LYS A 233 6.01 -8.38 15.01
CA LYS A 233 5.28 -7.62 16.05
C LYS A 233 5.37 -6.09 15.91
N THR A 234 6.54 -5.55 15.57
CA THR A 234 6.74 -4.10 15.41
C THR A 234 5.96 -3.53 14.24
N LEU A 235 5.97 -4.22 13.09
CA LEU A 235 5.20 -3.83 11.90
C LEU A 235 3.70 -4.04 12.11
N SER A 236 3.32 -5.12 12.81
CA SER A 236 1.93 -5.35 13.20
C SER A 236 1.42 -4.20 14.05
N LYS A 237 2.12 -3.85 15.15
CA LYS A 237 1.75 -2.71 15.99
C LYS A 237 1.65 -1.41 15.19
N GLN A 238 2.68 -1.06 14.42
CA GLN A 238 2.68 0.16 13.60
C GLN A 238 1.51 0.21 12.61
N SER A 239 1.17 -0.93 12.01
CA SER A 239 0.10 -0.97 11.00
C SER A 239 -1.27 -0.84 11.65
N HIS A 240 -1.49 -1.47 12.80
CA HIS A 240 -2.71 -1.34 13.59
C HIS A 240 -2.84 0.05 14.24
N ASP A 241 -1.73 0.74 14.55
CA ASP A 241 -1.76 2.14 15.00
C ASP A 241 -2.36 3.08 13.94
N TYR A 242 -2.21 2.76 12.64
CA TYR A 242 -2.69 3.59 11.53
C TYR A 242 -4.00 3.10 10.90
N PHE A 243 -4.28 1.80 10.95
CA PHE A 243 -5.41 1.18 10.26
C PHE A 243 -6.07 0.10 11.09
N ASN A 244 -7.40 0.11 11.11
CA ASN A 244 -8.20 -0.92 11.75
C ASN A 244 -8.76 -1.87 10.69
N SER A 245 -8.58 -3.17 10.89
CA SER A 245 -9.28 -4.18 10.08
C SER A 245 -10.75 -4.24 10.49
N ALA A 246 -11.64 -4.34 9.49
CA ALA A 246 -13.05 -4.65 9.70
C ALA A 246 -13.26 -6.12 10.11
N TYR A 247 -12.22 -6.95 10.07
CA TYR A 247 -12.29 -8.36 10.42
C TYR A 247 -12.37 -8.56 11.96
N PRO A 248 -13.41 -9.25 12.48
CA PRO A 248 -13.73 -9.28 13.92
C PRO A 248 -12.62 -9.78 14.84
N ILE A 249 -11.75 -10.68 14.35
CA ILE A 249 -10.65 -11.26 15.14
C ILE A 249 -9.60 -10.20 15.52
N PHE A 250 -9.45 -9.16 14.69
CA PHE A 250 -8.50 -8.08 14.95
C PHE A 250 -9.12 -6.94 15.75
N THR A 251 -10.44 -6.74 15.67
CA THR A 251 -11.16 -5.69 16.40
C THR A 251 -11.13 -5.89 17.92
N GLN A 252 -11.03 -7.14 18.40
CA GLN A 252 -11.03 -7.45 19.85
C GLN A 252 -9.69 -7.20 20.56
N LYS A 253 -8.58 -7.01 19.84
CA LYS A 253 -7.26 -6.81 20.48
C LYS A 253 -7.02 -5.39 21.01
N GLU A 254 -7.88 -4.43 20.69
CA GLU A 254 -7.72 -3.02 21.12
C GLU A 254 -8.42 -2.66 22.45
N GLU A 255 -9.29 -3.52 23.00
CA GLU A 255 -9.96 -3.22 24.28
C GLU A 255 -9.17 -3.77 25.47
N GLY A 256 -8.06 -3.09 25.78
CA GLY A 256 -7.29 -3.27 27.00
C GLY A 256 -6.98 -1.94 27.66
N GLU A 257 -7.96 -1.35 28.36
CA GLU A 257 -7.88 -0.92 29.77
C GLU A 257 -9.00 0.05 30.18
N THR A 258 -9.68 -0.30 31.27
CA THR A 258 -10.56 0.50 32.14
C THR A 258 -11.96 0.89 31.63
N THR A 259 -12.96 0.07 31.90
CA THR A 259 -13.89 0.26 33.05
C THR A 259 -15.00 -0.79 33.00
N THR A 260 -15.24 -1.39 34.16
CA THR A 260 -16.36 -2.29 34.45
C THR A 260 -17.69 -1.58 34.21
N THR A 261 -18.47 -2.05 33.22
CA THR A 261 -19.90 -2.47 33.34
C THR A 261 -20.55 -2.56 31.95
N SER A 262 -21.41 -3.56 31.75
CA SER A 262 -22.31 -3.75 30.60
C SER A 262 -21.76 -4.37 29.30
N LYS A 263 -21.01 -5.48 29.39
CA LYS A 263 -20.74 -6.39 28.25
C LYS A 263 -21.35 -7.77 28.51
N LYS A 264 -22.66 -7.91 28.33
CA LYS A 264 -23.30 -9.24 28.39
C LYS A 264 -24.25 -9.50 27.23
N SER A 265 -25.01 -8.51 26.80
CA SER A 265 -25.97 -8.68 25.69
C SER A 265 -25.35 -8.64 24.29
N THR A 266 -24.27 -7.86 24.11
CA THR A 266 -23.64 -7.71 22.78
C THR A 266 -22.81 -8.94 22.41
N ASP A 267 -22.17 -9.57 23.39
CA ASP A 267 -21.36 -10.77 23.18
C ASP A 267 -22.23 -11.97 22.81
N GLU A 268 -23.41 -12.12 23.43
CA GLU A 268 -24.40 -13.16 23.08
C GLU A 268 -24.92 -13.01 21.64
N ILE A 269 -25.12 -11.78 21.15
CA ILE A 269 -25.56 -11.52 19.76
C ILE A 269 -24.42 -11.84 18.77
N VAL A 270 -23.18 -11.48 19.10
CA VAL A 270 -22.01 -11.78 18.25
C VAL A 270 -21.75 -13.29 18.18
N GLU A 271 -21.94 -14.00 19.29
CA GLU A 271 -21.82 -15.46 19.35
C GLU A 271 -22.95 -16.16 18.58
N PHE A 272 -24.19 -15.67 18.69
CA PHE A 272 -25.33 -16.15 17.89
C PHE A 272 -25.12 -15.93 16.38
N VAL A 273 -24.60 -14.76 15.97
CA VAL A 273 -24.26 -14.49 14.56
C VAL A 273 -23.11 -15.39 14.09
N ARG A 274 -22.13 -15.69 14.96
CA ARG A 274 -21.05 -16.64 14.63
C ARG A 274 -21.59 -18.06 14.39
N GLU A 275 -22.52 -18.55 15.20
CA GLU A 275 -23.15 -19.87 14.99
C GLU A 275 -23.97 -19.94 13.71
N LEU A 276 -24.57 -18.83 13.27
CA LEU A 276 -25.45 -18.79 12.10
C LEU A 276 -24.71 -18.81 10.74
N PHE A 277 -23.47 -18.31 10.69
CA PHE A 277 -22.73 -18.12 9.43
C PHE A 277 -21.51 -19.04 9.25
N PHE A 278 -21.12 -19.79 10.29
CA PHE A 278 -19.93 -20.65 10.27
C PHE A 278 -20.20 -22.12 10.62
N HIS A 279 -21.45 -22.59 10.43
CA HIS A 279 -21.80 -24.00 10.35
C HIS A 279 -21.97 -24.48 8.91
#